data_AF-A0A7S1RB66-F1
#
_entry.id   AF-A0A7S1RB66-F1
#
_cell.length_a   1.000
_cell.length_b   1.000
_cell.length_c   1.000
_cell.angle_alpha   90.00
_cell.angle_beta   90.00
_cell.angle_gamma   90.00
#
_symmetry.space_group_name_H-M   'P 1'
#
loop_
_entity.id
_entity.type
_entity.pdbx_description
1 polymer ?
#
loop_
_entity_poly.entity_id
_entity_poly.type
_entity_poly.pdbx_seq_one_letter_code
_entity_poly.pdbx_strand_id
1 'polypeptide(L)'
;LRFQWLQAPGPPRSTTVLVEGLPERLRSEKALTDHFKRYFPHEAVESAYVVKYTDKLKPMVAELKAKRLALEKATFKLAKRERQLREGSASSGKREKLEAEMEQLTAKVQELEAEVSTLEGETSAERDRITEDANLPMVEEEPEDEEGEGKKVMVLSARASEVCAASGFVTFANEREATLAMSARCSADAEDMVLSVPPSPSDIRYNDLMVSPAWQNA
;
A
#
# COMPACT_ATOMS: atom_id res chain seq x y z
N LEU A 1 -5.89 -17.74 30.19
CA LEU A 1 -5.09 -17.99 28.97
C LEU A 1 -5.66 -17.28 27.74
N ARG A 2 -6.86 -17.63 27.20
CA ARG A 2 -7.48 -16.88 26.07
C ARG A 2 -7.70 -15.39 26.37
N PHE A 3 -8.22 -15.05 27.55
CA PHE A 3 -8.46 -13.66 27.95
C PHE A 3 -7.17 -12.86 28.14
N GLN A 4 -6.09 -13.45 28.67
CA GLN A 4 -4.77 -12.80 28.77
C GLN A 4 -4.13 -12.55 27.40
N TRP A 5 -4.34 -13.45 26.43
CA TRP A 5 -3.86 -13.27 25.06
C TRP A 5 -4.69 -12.23 24.28
N LEU A 6 -5.97 -12.10 24.60
CA LEU A 6 -6.87 -11.07 24.04
C LEU A 6 -6.73 -9.70 24.72
N GLN A 7 -6.13 -9.63 25.92
CA GLN A 7 -6.09 -8.42 26.75
C GLN A 7 -5.01 -7.41 26.38
N ALA A 8 -4.11 -7.72 25.45
CA ALA A 8 -3.15 -6.74 24.96
C ALA A 8 -2.63 -7.13 23.56
N PRO A 9 -3.31 -6.74 22.48
CA PRO A 9 -2.59 -6.64 21.21
C PRO A 9 -1.41 -5.69 21.41
N GLY A 10 -0.20 -6.13 21.05
CA GLY A 10 0.94 -5.21 21.02
C GLY A 10 0.74 -4.12 19.96
N PRO A 11 1.47 -3.00 20.03
CA PRO A 11 1.56 -2.06 18.92
C PRO A 11 1.98 -2.79 17.64
N PRO A 12 1.46 -2.40 16.46
CA PRO A 12 0.64 -1.22 16.21
C PRO A 12 -0.87 -1.41 16.48
N ARG A 13 -1.34 -2.63 16.73
CA ARG A 13 -2.78 -2.92 16.73
C ARG A 13 -3.54 -2.29 17.91
N SER A 14 -2.91 -2.13 19.07
CA SER A 14 -3.52 -1.44 20.23
C SER A 14 -3.53 0.08 20.11
N THR A 15 -2.66 0.65 19.27
CA THR A 15 -2.50 2.10 19.13
C THR A 15 -3.10 2.64 17.84
N THR A 16 -3.46 1.78 16.89
CA THR A 16 -4.06 2.18 15.61
C THR A 16 -5.56 1.89 15.58
N VAL A 17 -6.32 2.80 14.96
CA VAL A 17 -7.76 2.67 14.66
C VAL A 17 -7.96 2.63 13.15
N LEU A 18 -8.77 1.69 12.65
CA LEU A 18 -9.24 1.67 11.27
C LEU A 18 -10.45 2.61 11.15
N VAL A 19 -10.44 3.45 10.14
CA VAL A 19 -11.50 4.41 9.81
C VAL A 19 -12.05 4.07 8.43
N GLU A 20 -13.35 3.83 8.34
CA GLU A 20 -14.05 3.49 7.09
C GLU A 20 -15.17 4.51 6.83
N GLY A 21 -15.50 4.75 5.55
CA GLY A 21 -16.51 5.75 5.21
C GLY A 21 -16.03 7.19 5.40
N LEU A 22 -14.76 7.45 5.07
CA LEU A 22 -14.20 8.80 5.08
C LEU A 22 -14.92 9.68 4.05
N PRO A 23 -15.47 10.83 4.46
CA PRO A 23 -15.99 11.81 3.54
C PRO A 23 -14.84 12.40 2.73
N GLU A 24 -15.12 12.86 1.52
CA GLU A 24 -14.10 13.36 0.58
C GLU A 24 -13.19 14.44 1.19
N ARG A 25 -13.77 15.33 1.99
CA ARG A 25 -13.05 16.37 2.74
C ARG A 25 -11.97 15.86 3.70
N LEU A 26 -12.00 14.57 4.06
CA LEU A 26 -11.05 13.91 4.98
C LEU A 26 -10.19 12.83 4.32
N ARG A 27 -10.33 12.61 3.00
CA ARG A 27 -9.55 11.59 2.25
C ARG A 27 -8.13 12.05 1.90
N SER A 28 -7.53 12.89 2.73
CA SER A 28 -6.10 13.20 2.68
C SER A 28 -5.48 12.95 4.07
N GLU A 29 -4.24 12.49 4.10
CA GLU A 29 -3.52 12.20 5.35
C GLU A 29 -3.48 13.43 6.26
N LYS A 30 -3.28 14.61 5.68
CA LYS A 30 -3.29 15.89 6.38
C LYS A 30 -4.67 16.21 6.95
N ALA A 31 -5.74 16.15 6.15
CA ALA A 31 -7.08 16.49 6.63
C ALA A 31 -7.57 15.49 7.70
N LEU A 32 -7.26 14.20 7.54
CA LEU A 32 -7.57 13.18 8.52
C LEU A 32 -6.84 13.43 9.84
N THR A 33 -5.54 13.72 9.78
CA THR A 33 -4.75 14.07 10.97
C THR A 33 -5.29 15.32 11.66
N ASP A 34 -5.55 16.39 10.90
CA ASP A 34 -6.05 17.67 11.40
C ASP A 34 -7.46 17.52 12.00
N HIS A 35 -8.29 16.60 11.47
CA HIS A 35 -9.60 16.27 12.04
C HIS A 35 -9.48 15.65 13.42
N PHE A 36 -8.68 14.59 13.58
CA PHE A 36 -8.52 13.93 14.88
C PHE A 36 -7.84 14.85 15.92
N LYS A 37 -6.90 15.69 15.51
CA LYS A 37 -6.25 16.68 16.41
C LYS A 37 -7.19 17.77 16.94
N ARG A 38 -8.41 17.93 16.39
CA ARG A 38 -9.43 18.83 16.96
C ARG A 38 -10.13 18.23 18.18
N TYR A 39 -10.21 16.89 18.25
CA TYR A 39 -10.89 16.16 19.32
C TYR A 39 -9.92 15.63 20.37
N PHE A 40 -8.69 15.29 19.96
CA PHE A 40 -7.64 14.74 20.80
C PHE A 40 -6.49 15.73 20.95
N PRO A 41 -5.75 15.71 22.08
CA PRO A 41 -4.55 16.52 22.23
C PRO A 41 -3.60 16.36 21.04
N HIS A 42 -2.89 17.42 20.65
CA HIS A 42 -2.01 17.38 19.48
C HIS A 42 -0.95 16.27 19.54
N GLU A 43 -0.51 15.90 20.75
CA GLU A 43 0.47 14.85 21.02
C GLU A 43 -0.13 13.43 20.98
N ALA A 44 -1.46 13.32 21.05
CA ALA A 44 -2.15 12.03 21.08
C ALA A 44 -2.20 11.34 19.71
N VAL A 45 -2.18 12.11 18.62
CA VAL A 45 -2.24 11.58 17.24
C VAL A 45 -0.83 11.58 16.65
N GLU A 46 -0.23 10.41 16.50
CA GLU A 46 1.12 10.24 15.93
C GLU A 46 1.09 10.39 14.41
N SER A 47 0.18 9.68 13.74
CA SER A 47 0.10 9.65 12.28
C SER A 47 -1.28 9.22 11.81
N ALA A 48 -1.62 9.60 10.57
CA ALA A 48 -2.78 9.08 9.86
C ALA A 48 -2.39 8.72 8.43
N TYR A 49 -2.94 7.63 7.93
CA TYR A 49 -2.70 7.11 6.59
C TYR A 49 -4.04 6.87 5.90
N VAL A 50 -4.19 7.36 4.68
CA VAL A 50 -5.34 7.04 3.83
C VAL A 50 -4.95 5.88 2.91
N VAL A 51 -5.83 4.90 2.77
CA VAL A 51 -5.62 3.77 1.86
C VAL A 51 -5.61 4.29 0.43
N LYS A 52 -4.63 3.84 -0.36
CA LYS A 52 -4.44 4.28 -1.75
C LYS A 52 -4.83 3.17 -2.72
N TYR A 53 -5.46 3.50 -3.83
CA TYR A 53 -5.73 2.55 -4.92
C TYR A 53 -4.43 2.13 -5.58
N THR A 54 -4.17 0.82 -5.57
CA THR A 54 -2.91 0.23 -6.06
C THR A 54 -3.15 -0.90 -7.06
N ASP A 55 -4.31 -0.91 -7.71
CA ASP A 55 -4.74 -1.99 -8.61
C ASP A 55 -3.80 -2.20 -9.79
N LYS A 56 -3.17 -1.12 -10.28
CA LYS A 56 -2.12 -1.17 -11.30
C LYS A 56 -0.76 -1.59 -10.74
N LEU A 57 -0.40 -1.09 -9.57
CA LEU A 57 0.91 -1.35 -8.94
C LEU A 57 1.06 -2.81 -8.47
N LYS A 58 -0.01 -3.43 -7.97
CA LYS A 58 0.00 -4.83 -7.48
C LYS A 58 0.48 -5.85 -8.51
N PRO A 59 -0.09 -5.94 -9.74
CA PRO A 59 0.38 -6.88 -10.75
C PRO A 59 1.81 -6.58 -11.19
N MET A 60 2.21 -5.31 -11.30
CA MET A 60 3.59 -4.92 -11.64
C MET A 60 4.60 -5.43 -10.59
N VAL A 61 4.30 -5.24 -9.30
CA VAL A 61 5.15 -5.76 -8.20
C VAL A 61 5.19 -7.29 -8.20
N ALA A 62 4.08 -7.96 -8.49
CA ALA A 62 4.03 -9.42 -8.58
C ALA A 62 4.87 -9.95 -9.74
N GLU A 63 4.77 -9.32 -10.91
CA GLU A 63 5.58 -9.63 -12.09
C GLU A 63 7.07 -9.38 -11.82
N LEU A 64 7.42 -8.23 -11.24
CA LEU A 64 8.78 -7.91 -10.85
C LEU A 64 9.37 -8.97 -9.90
N LYS A 65 8.61 -9.42 -8.90
CA LYS A 65 9.04 -10.51 -7.99
C LYS A 65 9.26 -11.81 -8.76
N ALA A 66 8.38 -12.16 -9.69
CA ALA A 66 8.50 -13.37 -10.49
C ALA A 66 9.75 -13.32 -11.39
N LYS A 67 10.03 -12.18 -12.01
CA LYS A 67 11.21 -11.95 -12.87
C LYS A 67 12.51 -11.95 -12.06
N ARG A 68 12.55 -11.29 -10.90
CA ARG A 68 13.70 -11.35 -9.98
C ARG A 68 14.00 -12.78 -9.52
N LEU A 69 12.97 -13.57 -9.19
CA LEU A 69 13.15 -14.99 -8.86
C LEU A 69 13.65 -15.81 -10.06
N ALA A 70 13.20 -15.52 -11.27
CA ALA A 70 13.69 -16.17 -12.49
C ALA A 70 15.16 -15.83 -12.75
N LEU A 71 15.54 -14.56 -12.55
CA LEU A 71 16.93 -14.09 -12.64
C LEU A 71 17.83 -14.82 -11.64
N GLU A 72 17.44 -14.88 -10.37
CA GLU A 72 18.18 -15.60 -9.32
C GLU A 72 18.37 -17.09 -9.65
N LYS A 73 17.33 -17.74 -10.20
CA LYS A 73 17.44 -19.13 -10.67
C LYS A 73 18.40 -19.28 -11.85
N ALA A 74 18.41 -18.32 -12.78
CA ALA A 74 19.29 -18.33 -13.94
C ALA A 74 20.76 -18.11 -13.54
N THR A 75 21.03 -17.14 -12.67
CA THR A 75 22.37 -16.86 -12.15
C THR A 75 22.90 -18.03 -11.32
N PHE A 76 22.05 -18.67 -10.50
CA PHE A 76 22.43 -19.88 -9.77
C PHE A 76 22.79 -21.05 -10.70
N LYS A 77 22.01 -21.25 -11.78
CA LYS A 77 22.32 -22.28 -12.79
C LYS A 77 23.65 -21.97 -13.50
N LEU A 78 23.88 -20.72 -13.88
CA LEU A 78 25.14 -20.29 -14.51
C LEU A 78 26.33 -20.60 -13.59
N ALA A 79 26.29 -20.15 -12.33
CA ALA A 79 27.34 -20.39 -11.34
C ALA A 79 27.59 -21.89 -11.11
N LYS A 80 26.53 -22.71 -11.11
CA LYS A 80 26.65 -24.17 -11.01
C LYS A 80 27.39 -24.77 -12.21
N ARG A 81 27.12 -24.29 -13.43
CA ARG A 81 27.79 -24.77 -14.66
C ARG A 81 29.25 -24.31 -14.74
N GLU A 82 29.53 -23.07 -14.36
CA GLU A 82 30.89 -22.54 -14.24
C GLU A 82 31.77 -23.41 -13.32
N ARG A 83 31.21 -23.80 -12.17
CA ARG A 83 31.90 -24.69 -11.24
C ARG A 83 32.20 -26.06 -11.85
N GLN A 84 31.23 -26.65 -12.56
CA GLN A 84 31.42 -27.96 -13.23
C GLN A 84 32.51 -27.91 -14.31
N LEU A 85 32.60 -26.80 -15.05
CA LEU A 85 33.64 -26.60 -16.06
C LEU A 85 35.03 -26.52 -15.41
N ARG A 86 35.14 -25.80 -14.29
CA ARG A 86 36.39 -25.61 -13.54
C ARG A 86 36.89 -26.90 -12.86
N GLU A 87 36.00 -27.75 -12.39
CA GLU A 87 36.37 -29.02 -11.71
C GLU A 87 36.87 -30.11 -12.68
N GLY A 88 36.96 -29.86 -13.99
CA GLY A 88 37.79 -30.63 -14.93
C GLY A 88 37.38 -32.09 -15.20
N SER A 89 36.26 -32.57 -14.65
CA SER A 89 35.84 -34.00 -14.75
C SER A 89 35.19 -34.40 -16.09
N ALA A 90 35.26 -33.56 -17.12
CA ALA A 90 34.52 -33.72 -18.37
C ALA A 90 35.42 -34.07 -19.55
N SER A 91 35.05 -35.10 -20.32
CA SER A 91 35.60 -35.41 -21.64
C SER A 91 35.38 -34.25 -22.62
N SER A 92 36.20 -34.13 -23.67
CA SER A 92 36.18 -33.02 -24.64
C SER A 92 34.77 -32.64 -25.14
N GLY A 93 33.97 -33.62 -25.60
CA GLY A 93 32.60 -33.35 -26.08
C GLY A 93 31.58 -32.95 -24.99
N LYS A 94 31.86 -33.24 -23.71
CA LYS A 94 31.04 -32.76 -22.58
C LYS A 94 31.36 -31.32 -22.22
N ARG A 95 32.59 -30.86 -22.52
CA ARG A 95 33.06 -29.50 -22.28
C ARG A 95 32.41 -28.50 -23.24
N GLU A 96 32.42 -28.79 -24.54
CA GLU A 96 31.74 -27.98 -25.57
C GLU A 96 30.24 -27.82 -25.27
N LYS A 97 29.58 -28.90 -24.84
CA LYS A 97 28.17 -28.84 -24.44
C LYS A 97 27.92 -27.94 -23.22
N LEU A 98 28.82 -27.95 -22.24
CA LEU A 98 28.73 -27.08 -21.06
C LEU A 98 28.98 -25.62 -21.42
N GLU A 99 29.94 -25.35 -22.31
CA GLU A 99 30.26 -24.01 -22.79
C GLU A 99 29.07 -23.41 -23.57
N ALA A 100 28.44 -24.18 -24.47
CA ALA A 100 27.22 -23.75 -25.16
C ALA A 100 26.03 -23.50 -24.20
N GLU A 101 25.86 -24.35 -23.18
CA GLU A 101 24.82 -24.15 -22.15
C GLU A 101 25.09 -22.89 -21.30
N MET A 102 26.36 -22.59 -21.00
CA MET A 102 26.74 -21.37 -20.29
C MET A 102 26.47 -20.12 -21.14
N GLU A 103 26.81 -20.12 -22.42
CA GLU A 103 26.52 -19.00 -23.32
C GLU A 103 25.01 -18.70 -23.36
N GLN A 104 24.18 -19.74 -23.47
CA GLN A 104 22.72 -19.60 -23.41
C GLN A 104 22.24 -19.05 -22.06
N LEU A 105 22.80 -19.53 -20.94
CA LEU A 105 22.43 -19.06 -19.62
C LEU A 105 22.86 -17.60 -19.39
N THR A 106 24.03 -17.19 -19.87
CA THR A 106 24.52 -15.81 -19.81
C THR A 106 23.61 -14.89 -20.60
N ALA A 107 23.24 -15.27 -21.83
CA ALA A 107 22.28 -14.51 -22.62
C ALA A 107 20.93 -14.39 -21.90
N LYS A 108 20.46 -15.46 -21.26
CA LYS A 108 19.20 -15.44 -20.50
C LYS A 108 19.26 -14.56 -19.25
N VAL A 109 20.40 -14.54 -18.55
CA VAL A 109 20.64 -13.65 -17.40
C VAL A 109 20.57 -12.20 -17.86
N GLN A 110 21.28 -11.84 -18.93
CA GLN A 110 21.26 -10.48 -19.48
C GLN A 110 19.87 -10.02 -19.91
N GLU A 111 19.10 -10.89 -20.56
CA GLU A 111 17.70 -10.62 -20.93
C GLU A 111 16.85 -10.34 -19.68
N LEU A 112 16.92 -11.22 -18.65
CA LEU A 112 16.15 -11.06 -17.42
C LEU A 112 16.59 -9.83 -16.60
N GLU A 113 17.88 -9.49 -16.59
CA GLU A 113 18.39 -8.27 -15.96
C GLU A 113 17.81 -7.02 -16.62
N ALA A 114 17.77 -6.98 -17.95
CA ALA A 114 17.17 -5.87 -18.69
C ALA A 114 15.67 -5.74 -18.39
N GLU A 115 14.92 -6.85 -18.41
CA GLU A 115 13.49 -6.87 -18.07
C GLU A 115 13.22 -6.40 -16.63
N VAL A 116 14.01 -6.89 -15.67
CA VAL A 116 13.90 -6.48 -14.25
C VAL A 116 14.17 -4.98 -14.13
N SER A 117 15.20 -4.46 -14.79
CA SER A 117 15.53 -3.03 -14.75
C SER A 117 14.40 -2.16 -15.31
N THR A 118 13.79 -2.55 -16.44
CA THR A 118 12.65 -1.83 -17.01
C THR A 118 11.44 -1.86 -16.06
N LEU A 119 11.06 -3.04 -15.58
CA LEU A 119 9.92 -3.20 -14.67
C LEU A 119 10.13 -2.47 -13.33
N GLU A 120 11.35 -2.40 -12.82
CA GLU A 120 11.69 -1.60 -11.63
C GLU A 120 11.44 -0.12 -11.87
N GLY A 121 11.85 0.40 -13.04
CA GLY A 121 11.60 1.77 -13.44
C GLY A 121 10.11 2.09 -13.51
N GLU A 122 9.34 1.25 -14.21
CA GLU A 122 7.89 1.41 -14.33
C GLU A 122 7.17 1.30 -12.98
N THR A 123 7.55 0.32 -12.16
CA THR A 123 6.97 0.12 -10.81
C THR A 123 7.27 1.29 -9.90
N SER A 124 8.49 1.84 -9.95
CA SER A 124 8.85 3.03 -9.17
C SER A 124 8.06 4.24 -9.64
N ALA A 125 8.01 4.48 -10.96
CA ALA A 125 7.27 5.60 -11.51
C ALA A 125 5.78 5.56 -11.15
N GLU A 126 5.15 4.39 -11.21
CA GLU A 126 3.75 4.23 -10.79
C GLU A 126 3.56 4.47 -9.29
N ARG A 127 4.47 3.98 -8.44
CA ARG A 127 4.44 4.23 -6.99
C ARG A 127 4.58 5.73 -6.69
N ASP A 128 5.50 6.39 -7.37
CA ASP A 128 5.79 7.80 -7.17
C ASP A 128 4.60 8.64 -7.67
N ARG A 129 3.98 8.31 -8.82
CA ARG A 129 2.72 8.90 -9.29
C ARG A 129 1.60 8.82 -8.24
N ILE A 130 1.35 7.62 -7.69
CA ILE A 130 0.30 7.43 -6.66
C ILE A 130 0.58 8.28 -5.44
N THR A 131 1.86 8.39 -5.05
CA THR A 131 2.28 9.16 -3.88
C THR A 131 2.13 10.66 -4.10
N GLU A 132 2.52 11.16 -5.28
CA GLU A 132 2.38 12.56 -5.66
C GLU A 132 0.91 12.96 -5.77
N ASP A 133 0.11 12.16 -6.48
CA ASP A 133 -1.32 12.42 -6.69
C ASP A 133 -2.08 12.44 -5.35
N ALA A 134 -1.75 11.54 -4.42
CA ALA A 134 -2.37 11.50 -3.08
C ALA A 134 -2.01 12.71 -2.20
N ASN A 135 -0.90 13.39 -2.49
CA ASN A 135 -0.41 14.56 -1.74
C ASN A 135 -0.83 15.90 -2.37
N LEU A 136 -1.62 15.87 -3.46
CA LEU A 136 -2.15 17.08 -4.05
C LEU A 136 -3.04 17.83 -3.04
N PRO A 137 -3.00 19.18 -3.05
CA PRO A 137 -3.81 19.96 -2.14
C PRO A 137 -5.30 19.74 -2.43
N MET A 138 -6.10 19.92 -1.39
CA MET A 138 -7.54 20.02 -1.52
C MET A 138 -7.92 21.27 -2.31
N VAL A 139 -9.00 21.19 -3.09
CA VAL A 139 -9.50 22.28 -3.94
C VAL A 139 -10.84 22.74 -3.40
N GLU A 140 -11.12 24.05 -3.52
CA GLU A 140 -12.45 24.59 -3.28
C GLU A 140 -13.32 24.31 -4.51
N GLU A 141 -14.36 23.50 -4.35
CA GLU A 141 -15.38 23.31 -5.37
C GLU A 141 -16.73 23.88 -4.89
N GLU A 142 -17.46 24.46 -5.84
CA GLU A 142 -18.84 24.89 -5.63
C GLU A 142 -19.74 23.70 -6.01
N PRO A 143 -20.55 23.16 -5.08
CA PRO A 143 -21.42 22.03 -5.40
C PRO A 143 -22.40 22.43 -6.51
N GLU A 144 -22.61 21.52 -7.48
CA GLU A 144 -23.46 21.75 -8.65
C GLU A 144 -24.96 21.86 -8.32
N ASP A 145 -25.37 21.59 -7.07
CA ASP A 145 -26.77 21.64 -6.65
C ASP A 145 -27.32 23.07 -6.64
N GLU A 146 -28.18 23.38 -7.61
CA GLU A 146 -28.70 24.71 -7.99
C GLU A 146 -29.55 25.47 -6.92
N GLU A 147 -29.67 25.00 -5.68
CA GLU A 147 -30.53 25.63 -4.66
C GLU A 147 -29.83 25.96 -3.32
N GLY A 148 -28.52 25.71 -3.20
CA GLY A 148 -27.77 25.98 -1.97
C GLY A 148 -26.87 27.21 -2.06
N GLU A 149 -27.01 28.15 -1.12
CA GLU A 149 -26.18 29.35 -0.95
C GLU A 149 -24.65 29.07 -1.06
N GLY A 150 -24.04 29.19 -2.26
CA GLY A 150 -22.62 29.48 -2.53
C GLY A 150 -21.53 28.90 -1.63
N LYS A 151 -21.78 27.79 -0.93
CA LYS A 151 -20.93 27.32 0.15
C LYS A 151 -19.86 26.42 -0.45
N LYS A 152 -18.70 27.03 -0.73
CA LYS A 152 -17.51 26.32 -1.16
C LYS A 152 -17.17 25.18 -0.20
N VAL A 153 -17.00 23.98 -0.75
CA VAL A 153 -16.59 22.80 0.01
C VAL A 153 -15.16 22.44 -0.38
N MET A 154 -14.36 22.08 0.62
CA MET A 154 -13.02 21.54 0.37
C MET A 154 -13.14 20.07 -0.02
N VAL A 155 -12.77 19.75 -1.25
CA VAL A 155 -12.78 18.38 -1.80
C VAL A 155 -11.38 17.97 -2.25
N LEU A 156 -11.21 16.69 -2.59
CA LEU A 156 -9.98 16.23 -3.20
C LEU A 156 -9.88 16.76 -4.62
N SER A 157 -8.65 17.04 -5.08
CA SER A 157 -8.44 17.23 -6.52
C SER A 157 -8.79 15.96 -7.29
N ALA A 158 -9.22 16.09 -8.55
CA ALA A 158 -9.60 14.93 -9.38
C ALA A 158 -8.54 13.80 -9.39
N ARG A 159 -7.25 14.16 -9.47
CA ARG A 159 -6.15 13.19 -9.43
C ARG A 159 -5.98 12.54 -8.05
N ALA A 160 -6.18 13.29 -6.97
CA ALA A 160 -6.16 12.74 -5.62
C ALA A 160 -7.35 11.81 -5.36
N SER A 161 -8.55 12.15 -5.86
CA SER A 161 -9.74 11.30 -5.72
C SER A 161 -9.59 9.96 -6.47
N GLU A 162 -8.83 9.94 -7.57
CA GLU A 162 -8.53 8.72 -8.33
C GLU A 162 -7.59 7.76 -7.60
N VAL A 163 -6.86 8.23 -6.57
CA VAL A 163 -5.89 7.41 -5.83
C VAL A 163 -6.21 7.22 -4.36
N CYS A 164 -7.03 8.08 -3.73
CA CYS A 164 -7.37 7.99 -2.31
C CYS A 164 -8.71 7.28 -2.07
N ALA A 165 -8.69 6.23 -1.26
CA ALA A 165 -9.88 5.50 -0.85
C ALA A 165 -10.64 6.20 0.29
N ALA A 166 -11.85 5.71 0.56
CA ALA A 166 -12.69 6.16 1.69
C ALA A 166 -12.30 5.51 3.03
N SER A 167 -11.12 4.90 3.12
CA SER A 167 -10.68 4.16 4.30
C SER A 167 -9.27 4.57 4.69
N GLY A 168 -8.95 4.51 5.97
CA GLY A 168 -7.65 4.93 6.50
C GLY A 168 -7.35 4.36 7.87
N PHE A 169 -6.14 4.62 8.34
CA PHE A 169 -5.65 4.20 9.65
C PHE A 169 -5.18 5.43 10.41
N VAL A 170 -5.53 5.54 11.69
CA VAL A 170 -5.05 6.60 12.57
C VAL A 170 -4.32 5.96 13.73
N THR A 171 -3.06 6.33 13.91
CA THR A 171 -2.20 5.82 14.99
C THR A 171 -2.06 6.87 16.08
N PHE A 172 -2.32 6.45 17.31
CA PHE A 172 -2.26 7.25 18.52
C PHE A 172 -1.00 6.94 19.33
N ALA A 173 -0.61 7.84 20.22
CA ALA A 173 0.60 7.68 21.03
C ALA A 173 0.47 6.54 22.06
N ASN A 174 -0.76 6.24 22.49
CA ASN A 174 -1.02 5.15 23.42
C ASN A 174 -2.39 4.49 23.19
N GLU A 175 -2.53 3.26 23.73
CA GLU A 175 -3.76 2.46 23.62
C GLU A 175 -4.98 3.15 24.24
N ARG A 176 -4.76 3.94 25.30
CA ARG A 176 -5.83 4.67 25.96
C ARG A 176 -6.47 5.69 25.01
N GLU A 177 -5.68 6.43 24.26
CA GLU A 177 -6.16 7.40 23.26
C GLU A 177 -6.88 6.72 22.11
N ALA A 178 -6.34 5.61 21.57
CA ALA A 178 -7.03 4.82 20.56
C ALA A 178 -8.39 4.30 21.06
N THR A 179 -8.47 3.85 22.31
CA THR A 179 -9.72 3.40 22.95
C THR A 179 -10.72 4.54 23.15
N LEU A 180 -10.23 5.73 23.54
CA LEU A 180 -11.06 6.93 23.61
C LEU A 180 -11.59 7.34 22.24
N ALA A 181 -10.76 7.25 21.19
CA ALA A 181 -11.18 7.51 19.82
C ALA A 181 -12.30 6.58 19.35
N MET A 182 -12.22 5.28 19.62
CA MET A 182 -13.27 4.32 19.26
C MET A 182 -14.59 4.53 20.01
N SER A 183 -14.53 5.08 21.23
CA SER A 183 -15.73 5.38 22.03
C SER A 183 -16.29 6.79 21.80
N ALA A 184 -15.53 7.67 21.15
CA ALA A 184 -15.96 9.00 20.79
C ALA A 184 -16.77 9.00 19.50
N ARG A 185 -17.83 9.82 19.45
CA ARG A 185 -18.48 10.17 18.19
C ARG A 185 -17.68 11.28 17.51
N CYS A 186 -16.80 10.89 16.59
CA CYS A 186 -15.92 11.82 15.85
C CYS A 186 -16.58 12.43 14.60
N SER A 187 -17.84 12.08 14.32
CA SER A 187 -18.68 12.65 13.26
C SER A 187 -20.08 12.98 13.81
N ALA A 188 -20.73 13.99 13.23
CA ALA A 188 -22.11 14.34 13.52
C ALA A 188 -23.10 13.37 12.86
N ASP A 189 -22.71 12.84 11.69
CA ASP A 189 -23.42 11.75 11.02
C ASP A 189 -22.86 10.42 11.52
N ALA A 190 -23.74 9.52 11.92
CA ALA A 190 -23.37 8.21 12.46
C ALA A 190 -22.99 7.19 11.37
N GLU A 191 -23.33 7.47 10.10
CA GLU A 191 -22.95 6.64 8.95
C GLU A 191 -21.61 7.07 8.34
N ASP A 192 -21.18 8.31 8.62
CA ASP A 192 -19.86 8.81 8.26
C ASP A 192 -18.81 8.39 9.30
N MET A 193 -17.68 7.85 8.82
CA MET A 193 -16.48 7.54 9.61
C MET A 193 -16.70 6.49 10.71
N VAL A 194 -16.89 5.24 10.32
CA VAL A 194 -16.93 4.10 11.23
C VAL A 194 -15.52 3.81 11.75
N LEU A 195 -15.37 3.78 13.07
CA LEU A 195 -14.10 3.49 13.75
C LEU A 195 -14.10 2.06 14.28
N SER A 196 -13.07 1.28 13.96
CA SER A 196 -12.92 -0.10 14.41
C SER A 196 -11.49 -0.45 14.79
N VAL A 197 -11.33 -1.53 15.57
CA VAL A 197 -10.00 -2.09 15.86
C VAL A 197 -9.46 -2.73 14.57
N PRO A 198 -8.30 -2.32 14.06
CA PRO A 198 -7.77 -2.90 12.84
C PRO A 198 -7.45 -4.39 13.02
N PRO A 199 -7.54 -5.21 11.97
CA PRO A 199 -6.99 -6.56 12.00
C PRO A 199 -5.45 -6.49 12.10
N SER A 200 -4.80 -7.64 12.31
CA SER A 200 -3.33 -7.69 12.26
C SER A 200 -2.84 -7.17 10.90
N PRO A 201 -1.69 -6.46 10.82
CA PRO A 201 -1.17 -5.97 9.54
C PRO A 201 -1.04 -7.07 8.46
N SER A 202 -0.70 -8.30 8.86
CA SER A 202 -0.63 -9.45 7.94
C SER A 202 -1.98 -10.00 7.49
N ASP A 203 -3.05 -9.67 8.21
CA ASP A 203 -4.42 -10.11 7.94
C ASP A 203 -5.23 -9.05 7.15
N ILE A 204 -4.67 -7.84 6.95
CA ILE A 204 -5.34 -6.77 6.18
C ILE A 204 -5.41 -7.17 4.70
N ARG A 205 -6.62 -7.21 4.17
CA ARG A 205 -6.88 -7.31 2.73
C ARG A 205 -7.17 -5.92 2.17
N TYR A 206 -6.13 -5.27 1.64
CA TYR A 206 -6.27 -3.91 1.13
C TYR A 206 -7.28 -3.75 -0.02
N ASN A 207 -7.59 -4.81 -0.77
CA ASN A 207 -8.64 -4.77 -1.80
C ASN A 207 -10.01 -4.43 -1.19
N ASP A 208 -10.30 -4.95 0.01
CA ASP A 208 -11.59 -4.76 0.66
C ASP A 208 -11.72 -3.31 1.19
N LEU A 209 -10.58 -2.68 1.50
CA LEU A 209 -10.50 -1.28 1.93
C LEU A 209 -10.48 -0.27 0.77
N MET A 210 -10.37 -0.76 -0.47
CA MET A 210 -10.40 0.03 -1.71
C MET A 210 -11.82 0.09 -2.31
N VAL A 211 -12.86 -0.19 -1.54
CA VAL A 211 -14.24 -0.11 -2.01
C VAL A 211 -14.82 1.25 -1.61
N SER A 212 -15.40 1.98 -2.56
CA SER A 212 -16.20 3.16 -2.23
C SER A 212 -17.50 2.72 -1.53
N PRO A 213 -17.89 3.35 -0.41
CA PRO A 213 -19.13 3.03 0.33
C PRO A 213 -20.39 3.06 -0.55
N ALA A 214 -20.35 3.75 -1.69
CA ALA A 214 -21.47 3.90 -2.62
C ALA A 214 -22.00 2.59 -3.25
N TRP A 215 -21.28 1.45 -3.12
CA TRP A 215 -21.68 0.18 -3.77
C TRP A 215 -22.00 -0.97 -2.83
N GLN A 216 -22.06 -0.76 -1.51
CA GLN A 216 -22.45 -1.82 -0.58
C GLN A 216 -23.98 -2.01 -0.45
N ASN A 217 -24.78 -1.14 -1.09
CA ASN A 217 -26.24 -1.22 -1.15
C ASN A 217 -26.76 -1.44 -2.59
N ALA A 218 -26.26 -2.46 -3.28
CA ALA A 218 -26.83 -2.96 -4.54
C ALA A 218 -27.19 -4.44 -4.43
#